data_AF-A0A1G8YB83-F1
#
_entry.id   AF-A0A1G8YB83-F1
#
_cell.length_a   1.000
_cell.length_b   1.000
_cell.length_c   1.000
_cell.angle_alpha   90.00
_cell.angle_beta   90.00
_cell.angle_gamma   90.00
#
_symmetry.space_group_name_H-M   'P 1'
#
loop_
_entity.id
_entity.type
_entity.pdbx_description
1 polymer ?
#
loop_
_entity_poly.entity_id
_entity_poly.type
_entity_poly.pdbx_seq_one_letter_code
_entity_poly.pdbx_strand_id
1 'polypeptide(L)'
;MNRWWADDVLSGVKPIHWISAVAAAVLLLTAVVLVPGTVEEPAPPVPASCPQRWESNEIGRWVPAPADLDGVEDSLVPGTPTSALICAYPGQNSNPGRESLAGSRTLTDQAKSMAYDLGYLPVTTERIEKVCTLIGGQVTNYLIRFAYPDGQALWVGSAEEINSCVTTTNGTVASDSYIGPSITAAYRTGTWKLLQPKDPCDPTTGRRGQNEQMVPDGAIKVLVCREVSSGNSTPRPSHGPEHGEQQARELAAELNSLDAEPGGNTCREVGGGQREMLYLHFGYEEGPSAWVRINPGCRPSVNNGVLVGDLNDALLAQMDRLAPPA
;
A
#
# COMPACT_ATOMS: atom_id res chain seq x y z
N MET A 1 35.59 59.40 2.65
CA MET A 1 34.51 60.20 2.04
C MET A 1 33.21 59.71 2.65
N ASN A 2 32.77 60.37 3.74
CA ASN A 2 31.68 61.37 3.75
C ASN A 2 30.32 60.73 3.48
N ARG A 3 29.23 60.99 4.19
CA ARG A 3 28.92 61.69 5.45
C ARG A 3 27.39 61.43 5.64
N TRP A 4 26.93 61.11 6.85
CA TRP A 4 25.90 61.87 7.62
C TRP A 4 24.42 61.52 7.31
N TRP A 5 23.68 60.90 8.26
CA TRP A 5 22.80 61.49 9.34
C TRP A 5 21.55 62.18 8.75
N ALA A 6 20.33 62.13 9.28
CA ALA A 6 19.82 62.27 10.66
C ALA A 6 18.33 61.83 10.67
N ASP A 7 17.84 61.17 11.73
CA ASP A 7 17.01 61.72 12.84
C ASP A 7 15.78 62.53 12.40
N ASP A 8 14.59 62.18 12.92
CA ASP A 8 13.91 63.08 13.85
C ASP A 8 12.72 62.41 14.60
N VAL A 9 12.85 62.50 15.92
CA VAL A 9 11.85 62.38 16.98
C VAL A 9 10.99 63.65 16.98
N LEU A 10 9.71 63.62 17.39
CA LEU A 10 8.99 64.68 18.13
C LEU A 10 7.60 64.11 18.52
N SER A 11 7.35 63.71 19.77
CA SER A 11 6.92 64.56 20.91
C SER A 11 5.57 65.25 20.71
N GLY A 12 4.57 64.90 21.52
CA GLY A 12 3.32 65.64 21.64
C GLY A 12 2.42 65.15 22.78
N VAL A 13 2.58 65.72 23.98
CA VAL A 13 1.71 65.53 25.15
C VAL A 13 1.08 66.87 25.52
N LYS A 14 -0.21 66.83 25.94
CA LYS A 14 -1.00 67.71 26.84
C LYS A 14 -2.16 68.54 26.17
N PRO A 15 -3.19 69.04 26.92
CA PRO A 15 -4.11 68.29 27.82
C PRO A 15 -5.58 68.91 27.91
N ILE A 16 -6.44 68.32 28.77
CA ILE A 16 -7.63 68.87 29.50
C ILE A 16 -8.97 69.13 28.76
N HIS A 17 -10.04 68.41 29.18
CA HIS A 17 -11.25 68.91 29.90
C HIS A 17 -12.26 67.74 30.10
N TRP A 18 -12.35 67.20 31.32
CA TRP A 18 -13.57 67.17 32.18
C TRP A 18 -14.90 66.84 31.48
N ILE A 19 -15.53 65.72 31.86
CA ILE A 19 -16.86 65.66 32.51
C ILE A 19 -17.11 64.23 33.02
N SER A 20 -17.26 64.15 34.34
CA SER A 20 -18.15 63.31 35.16
C SER A 20 -18.68 61.96 34.65
N ALA A 21 -18.27 60.93 35.39
CA ALA A 21 -19.09 59.91 36.06
C ALA A 21 -20.35 59.37 35.35
N VAL A 22 -20.26 58.11 34.91
CA VAL A 22 -21.33 57.11 35.14
C VAL A 22 -20.64 55.79 35.51
N ALA A 23 -20.78 55.38 36.76
CA ALA A 23 -20.43 54.04 37.21
C ALA A 23 -21.51 53.08 36.69
N ALA A 24 -21.22 52.35 35.62
CA ALA A 24 -21.98 51.18 35.21
C ALA A 24 -21.11 49.94 35.46
N ALA A 25 -21.35 49.28 36.59
CA ALA A 25 -20.80 47.96 36.85
C ALA A 25 -21.47 46.97 35.88
N VAL A 26 -20.78 46.65 34.78
CA VAL A 26 -21.16 45.55 33.90
C VAL A 26 -20.58 44.27 34.50
N LEU A 27 -21.43 43.53 35.21
CA LEU A 27 -21.19 42.12 35.51
C LEU A 27 -21.13 41.37 34.17
N LEU A 28 -19.92 41.10 33.69
CA LEU A 28 -19.68 40.12 32.62
C LEU A 28 -19.96 38.73 33.20
N LEU A 29 -21.22 38.31 33.10
CA LEU A 29 -21.58 36.90 33.09
C LEU A 29 -20.95 36.29 31.83
N THR A 30 -19.79 35.66 31.99
CA THR A 30 -19.26 34.73 30.99
C THR A 30 -20.24 33.56 30.90
N ALA A 31 -21.18 33.65 29.97
CA ALA A 31 -21.90 32.48 29.50
C ALA A 31 -20.85 31.56 28.86
N VAL A 32 -20.48 30.50 29.57
CA VAL A 32 -19.80 29.35 28.96
C VAL A 32 -20.80 28.79 27.95
N VAL A 33 -20.63 29.15 26.69
CA VAL A 33 -21.28 28.46 25.58
C VAL A 33 -20.60 27.09 25.53
N LEU A 34 -21.20 26.11 26.21
CA LEU A 34 -20.99 24.71 25.90
C LEU A 34 -21.40 24.56 24.43
N VAL A 35 -20.43 24.61 23.53
CA VAL A 35 -20.63 24.12 22.17
C VAL A 35 -21.00 22.65 22.37
N PRO A 36 -22.24 22.23 22.06
CA PRO A 36 -22.54 20.82 22.08
C PRO A 36 -21.58 20.19 21.07
N GLY A 37 -20.72 19.29 21.56
CA GLY A 37 -19.92 18.46 20.68
C GLY A 37 -20.88 17.89 19.65
N THR A 38 -20.62 18.19 18.38
CA THR A 38 -21.30 17.52 17.28
C THR A 38 -21.13 16.03 17.54
N VAL A 39 -22.21 15.38 17.95
CA VAL A 39 -22.31 13.93 17.91
C VAL A 39 -22.02 13.61 16.46
N GLU A 40 -20.86 13.03 16.21
CA GLU A 40 -20.46 12.58 14.90
C GLU A 40 -21.59 11.69 14.40
N GLU A 41 -22.24 12.14 13.31
CA GLU A 41 -23.37 11.42 12.76
C GLU A 41 -22.88 10.01 12.40
N PRO A 42 -23.52 8.93 12.87
CA PRO A 42 -23.03 7.58 12.64
C PRO A 42 -22.80 7.38 11.15
N ALA A 43 -21.60 6.93 10.77
CA ALA A 43 -21.29 6.62 9.38
C ALA A 43 -22.41 5.72 8.80
N PRO A 44 -22.88 5.99 7.57
CA PRO A 44 -23.96 5.22 6.99
C PRO A 44 -23.59 3.73 6.96
N PRO A 45 -24.53 2.83 7.30
CA PRO A 45 -24.24 1.42 7.43
C PRO A 45 -23.75 0.85 6.11
N VAL A 46 -22.63 0.12 6.15
CA VAL A 46 -22.04 -0.54 5.00
C VAL A 46 -23.06 -1.50 4.36
N PRO A 47 -23.42 -1.34 3.07
CA PRO A 47 -24.46 -2.12 2.42
C PRO A 47 -24.26 -3.62 2.60
N ALA A 48 -25.30 -4.35 2.98
CA ALA A 48 -25.22 -5.80 3.22
C ALA A 48 -25.20 -6.65 1.95
N SER A 49 -25.64 -6.08 0.83
CA SER A 49 -25.75 -6.74 -0.47
C SER A 49 -24.78 -6.16 -1.49
N CYS A 50 -24.42 -6.96 -2.49
CA CYS A 50 -23.67 -6.48 -3.65
C CYS A 50 -24.40 -5.30 -4.33
N PRO A 51 -23.71 -4.17 -4.55
CA PRO A 51 -24.20 -3.13 -5.45
C PRO A 51 -24.55 -3.73 -6.82
N GLN A 52 -25.58 -3.22 -7.47
CA GLN A 52 -26.02 -3.75 -8.77
C GLN A 52 -25.09 -3.36 -9.93
N ARG A 53 -24.27 -2.32 -9.73
CA ARG A 53 -23.31 -1.81 -10.71
C ARG A 53 -21.99 -1.45 -10.03
N TRP A 54 -20.92 -1.53 -10.82
CA TRP A 54 -19.63 -0.93 -10.50
C TRP A 54 -19.68 0.58 -10.78
N GLU A 55 -19.46 1.41 -9.76
CA GLU A 55 -19.65 2.87 -9.83
C GLU A 55 -18.33 3.64 -9.91
N SER A 56 -17.34 3.09 -10.61
CA SER A 56 -16.07 3.77 -10.88
C SER A 56 -15.57 3.51 -12.28
N ASN A 57 -14.85 4.47 -12.85
CA ASN A 57 -14.12 4.28 -14.10
C ASN A 57 -12.69 3.74 -13.84
N GLU A 58 -12.32 3.51 -12.58
CA GLU A 58 -11.07 2.86 -12.22
C GLU A 58 -11.30 1.36 -12.01
N ILE A 59 -10.34 0.55 -12.48
CA ILE A 59 -10.36 -0.90 -12.33
C ILE A 59 -9.94 -1.27 -10.92
N GLY A 60 -10.77 -2.05 -10.23
CA GLY A 60 -10.53 -2.59 -8.88
C GLY A 60 -10.45 -1.57 -7.74
N ARG A 61 -10.41 -0.27 -8.01
CA ARG A 61 -10.17 0.79 -7.01
C ARG A 61 -11.44 1.43 -6.45
N TRP A 62 -12.56 0.72 -6.47
CA TRP A 62 -13.82 1.25 -5.93
C TRP A 62 -14.32 0.43 -4.76
N VAL A 63 -14.86 1.15 -3.78
CA VAL A 63 -15.69 0.65 -2.70
C VAL A 63 -16.88 1.60 -2.51
N PRO A 64 -18.05 1.14 -2.06
CA PRO A 64 -19.22 2.00 -1.84
C PRO A 64 -19.00 3.12 -0.82
N ALA A 65 -18.17 2.87 0.19
CA ALA A 65 -17.74 3.84 1.18
C ALA A 65 -16.35 3.41 1.70
N PRO A 66 -15.48 4.38 2.06
CA PRO A 66 -14.24 4.09 2.76
C PRO A 66 -14.51 3.29 4.05
N ALA A 67 -13.57 2.41 4.40
CA ALA A 67 -13.66 1.64 5.63
C ALA A 67 -13.45 2.55 6.85
N ASP A 68 -14.30 2.37 7.85
CA ASP A 68 -14.29 3.10 9.12
C ASP A 68 -14.33 2.07 10.26
N LEU A 69 -13.18 1.44 10.51
CA LEU A 69 -12.94 0.49 11.60
C LEU A 69 -11.53 0.70 12.15
N ASP A 70 -11.30 0.33 13.40
CA ASP A 70 -9.96 0.39 13.99
C ASP A 70 -8.96 -0.45 13.16
N GLY A 71 -7.82 0.17 12.80
CA GLY A 71 -6.73 -0.48 12.05
C GLY A 71 -6.93 -0.56 10.54
N VAL A 72 -7.91 0.12 9.95
CA VAL A 72 -8.10 0.17 8.48
C VAL A 72 -7.01 0.96 7.74
N GLU A 73 -6.26 1.79 8.47
CA GLU A 73 -5.07 2.51 7.96
C GLU A 73 -3.83 1.59 7.88
N ASP A 74 -3.81 0.48 8.63
CA ASP A 74 -2.68 -0.44 8.70
C ASP A 74 -2.93 -1.77 7.96
N SER A 75 -4.17 -2.01 7.53
CA SER A 75 -4.62 -3.28 6.98
C SER A 75 -5.82 -3.10 6.06
N LEU A 76 -5.83 -3.81 4.93
CA LEU A 76 -7.02 -3.90 4.07
C LEU A 76 -8.23 -4.48 4.83
N VAL A 77 -7.97 -5.45 5.73
CA VAL A 77 -9.00 -6.17 6.49
C VAL A 77 -8.51 -6.36 7.93
N PRO A 78 -8.72 -5.39 8.85
CA PRO A 78 -8.36 -5.57 10.25
C PRO A 78 -9.28 -6.57 10.97
N GLY A 79 -8.81 -7.14 12.08
CA GLY A 79 -9.62 -8.02 12.93
C GLY A 79 -9.92 -9.41 12.35
N THR A 80 -11.02 -10.01 12.80
CA THR A 80 -11.43 -11.37 12.39
C THR A 80 -12.89 -11.38 11.96
N PRO A 81 -13.19 -11.28 10.66
CA PRO A 81 -14.56 -11.31 10.16
C PRO A 81 -15.16 -12.72 10.22
N THR A 82 -16.48 -12.79 10.28
CA THR A 82 -17.28 -14.01 10.32
C THR A 82 -17.74 -14.47 8.94
N SER A 83 -17.82 -13.56 7.97
CA SER A 83 -18.15 -13.90 6.59
C SER A 83 -17.53 -12.91 5.59
N ALA A 84 -17.31 -13.39 4.37
CA ALA A 84 -16.87 -12.58 3.23
C ALA A 84 -17.83 -12.77 2.04
N LEU A 85 -18.49 -11.71 1.56
CA LEU A 85 -19.35 -11.72 0.37
C LEU A 85 -18.58 -11.15 -0.82
N ILE A 86 -18.26 -11.99 -1.79
CA ILE A 86 -17.61 -11.61 -3.04
C ILE A 86 -18.68 -11.28 -4.09
N CYS A 87 -18.57 -10.12 -4.73
CA CYS A 87 -19.43 -9.63 -5.81
C CYS A 87 -18.59 -9.47 -7.07
N ALA A 88 -19.04 -10.03 -8.20
CA ALA A 88 -18.27 -10.04 -9.45
C ALA A 88 -18.93 -9.17 -10.53
N TYR A 89 -18.12 -8.32 -11.16
CA TYR A 89 -18.53 -7.35 -12.19
C TYR A 89 -17.63 -7.49 -13.42
N PRO A 90 -17.92 -8.44 -14.32
CA PRO A 90 -17.14 -8.65 -15.53
C PRO A 90 -17.32 -7.49 -16.51
N GLY A 91 -16.23 -7.10 -17.17
CA GLY A 91 -16.17 -5.96 -18.08
C GLY A 91 -14.97 -6.01 -19.02
N GLN A 92 -14.57 -4.84 -19.52
CA GLN A 92 -13.39 -4.67 -20.37
C GLN A 92 -12.56 -3.50 -19.85
N ASN A 93 -11.25 -3.67 -19.75
CA ASN A 93 -10.36 -2.64 -19.22
C ASN A 93 -10.22 -1.41 -20.14
N SER A 94 -10.65 -1.51 -21.41
CA SER A 94 -10.70 -0.41 -22.37
C SER A 94 -11.92 0.50 -22.21
N ASN A 95 -12.93 0.06 -21.47
CA ASN A 95 -14.13 0.83 -21.18
C ASN A 95 -14.62 0.50 -19.76
N PRO A 96 -13.81 0.85 -18.73
CA PRO A 96 -14.16 0.57 -17.35
C PRO A 96 -15.36 1.42 -16.92
N GLY A 97 -16.13 0.89 -15.98
CA GLY A 97 -17.29 1.55 -15.40
C GLY A 97 -18.61 1.06 -15.97
N ARG A 98 -19.61 0.99 -15.09
CA ARG A 98 -20.99 0.53 -15.37
C ARG A 98 -21.14 -0.97 -15.57
N GLU A 99 -20.11 -1.76 -15.27
CA GLU A 99 -20.21 -3.21 -15.21
C GLU A 99 -21.36 -3.60 -14.29
N SER A 100 -22.21 -4.50 -14.77
CA SER A 100 -23.36 -4.99 -13.99
C SER A 100 -22.95 -6.18 -13.15
N LEU A 101 -23.57 -6.32 -11.98
CA LEU A 101 -23.36 -7.49 -11.11
C LEU A 101 -23.71 -8.77 -11.88
N ALA A 102 -22.72 -9.64 -12.07
CA ALA A 102 -22.92 -10.94 -12.71
C ALA A 102 -23.28 -12.04 -11.71
N GLY A 103 -22.85 -11.89 -10.45
CA GLY A 103 -23.11 -12.86 -9.41
C GLY A 103 -22.38 -12.55 -8.13
N SER A 104 -22.69 -13.33 -7.09
CA SER A 104 -22.04 -13.21 -5.79
C SER A 104 -21.79 -14.57 -5.15
N ARG A 105 -20.87 -14.61 -4.20
CA ARG A 105 -20.58 -15.80 -3.40
C ARG A 105 -20.20 -15.41 -1.98
N THR A 106 -20.84 -16.06 -1.01
CA THR A 106 -20.48 -15.90 0.41
C THR A 106 -19.51 -17.00 0.83
N LEU A 107 -18.47 -16.60 1.56
CA LEU A 107 -17.51 -17.48 2.20
C LEU A 107 -17.63 -17.30 3.72
N THR A 108 -18.23 -18.25 4.43
CA THR A 108 -18.35 -18.18 5.89
C THR A 108 -17.11 -18.78 6.55
N ASP A 109 -16.78 -20.03 6.20
CA ASP A 109 -15.67 -20.78 6.82
C ASP A 109 -14.27 -20.38 6.30
N GLN A 110 -14.21 -19.42 5.38
CA GLN A 110 -12.95 -18.96 4.75
C GLN A 110 -12.70 -17.46 4.95
N ALA A 111 -13.66 -16.73 5.54
CA ALA A 111 -13.54 -15.29 5.74
C ALA A 111 -12.31 -14.93 6.59
N LYS A 112 -12.07 -15.69 7.65
CA LYS A 112 -10.89 -15.51 8.52
C LYS A 112 -9.59 -15.72 7.75
N SER A 113 -9.47 -16.80 6.98
CA SER A 113 -8.25 -17.07 6.20
C SER A 113 -8.01 -16.02 5.12
N MET A 114 -9.08 -15.57 4.47
CA MET A 114 -9.01 -14.49 3.48
C MET A 114 -8.59 -13.17 4.10
N ALA A 115 -9.23 -12.78 5.22
CA ALA A 115 -8.86 -11.58 5.95
C ALA A 115 -7.42 -11.61 6.46
N TYR A 116 -6.98 -12.78 6.96
CA TYR A 116 -5.61 -13.00 7.39
C TYR A 116 -4.62 -12.74 6.24
N ASP A 117 -4.79 -13.39 5.09
CA ASP A 117 -3.90 -13.22 3.93
C ASP A 117 -3.91 -11.78 3.40
N LEU A 118 -5.08 -11.16 3.28
CA LEU A 118 -5.22 -9.76 2.84
C LEU A 118 -4.63 -8.78 3.85
N GLY A 119 -4.68 -9.12 5.13
CA GLY A 119 -4.05 -8.35 6.19
C GLY A 119 -2.54 -8.28 6.02
N TYR A 120 -1.88 -9.33 5.51
CA TYR A 120 -0.44 -9.29 5.28
C TYR A 120 -0.03 -8.51 4.03
N LEU A 121 -0.94 -8.00 3.22
CA LEU A 121 -0.52 -7.23 2.06
C LEU A 121 0.09 -5.89 2.50
N PRO A 122 1.16 -5.43 1.82
CA PRO A 122 1.69 -4.09 2.04
C PRO A 122 0.63 -3.06 1.63
N VAL A 123 0.39 -2.08 2.50
CA VAL A 123 -0.59 -1.02 2.25
C VAL A 123 0.09 0.35 2.24
N THR A 124 -0.49 1.28 1.51
CA THR A 124 -0.07 2.67 1.48
C THR A 124 -1.30 3.58 1.37
N THR A 125 -1.19 4.78 1.94
CA THR A 125 -2.14 5.88 1.71
C THR A 125 -1.76 6.72 0.49
N GLU A 126 -0.52 6.59 0.01
CA GLU A 126 -0.01 7.32 -1.14
C GLU A 126 -0.37 6.60 -2.45
N ARG A 127 -0.68 7.39 -3.49
CA ARG A 127 -0.87 6.84 -4.83
C ARG A 127 0.49 6.57 -5.44
N ILE A 128 0.91 5.31 -5.41
CA ILE A 128 2.13 4.88 -6.11
C ILE A 128 1.80 4.65 -7.58
N GLU A 129 2.46 5.40 -8.46
CA GLU A 129 2.29 5.21 -9.90
C GLU A 129 2.99 3.92 -10.35
N LYS A 130 2.19 2.92 -10.73
CA LYS A 130 2.67 1.71 -11.39
C LYS A 130 2.54 1.89 -12.90
N VAL A 131 3.66 1.78 -13.62
CA VAL A 131 3.62 1.72 -15.09
C VAL A 131 3.17 0.32 -15.49
N CYS A 132 2.09 0.28 -16.27
CA CYS A 132 1.43 -0.94 -16.70
C CYS A 132 1.35 -0.96 -18.21
N THR A 133 1.47 -2.14 -18.81
CA THR A 133 1.22 -2.29 -20.25
C THR A 133 -0.23 -1.95 -20.55
N LEU A 134 -0.48 -1.21 -21.63
CA LEU A 134 -1.83 -0.82 -22.04
C LEU A 134 -2.48 -1.92 -22.91
N ILE A 135 -2.43 -3.18 -22.46
CA ILE A 135 -3.05 -4.29 -23.21
C ILE A 135 -4.54 -4.31 -22.88
N GLY A 136 -5.36 -4.11 -23.90
CA GLY A 136 -6.81 -4.26 -23.83
C GLY A 136 -7.22 -5.71 -23.61
N GLY A 137 -8.19 -5.96 -22.75
CA GLY A 137 -8.63 -7.31 -22.39
C GLY A 137 -9.85 -7.36 -21.47
N GLN A 138 -10.26 -8.59 -21.16
CA GLN A 138 -11.29 -8.85 -20.17
C GLN A 138 -10.76 -8.47 -18.78
N VAL A 139 -11.66 -7.90 -17.98
CA VAL A 139 -11.45 -7.62 -16.57
C VAL A 139 -12.65 -8.14 -15.80
N THR A 140 -12.44 -8.57 -14.56
CA THR A 140 -13.53 -8.71 -13.60
C THR A 140 -13.21 -7.87 -12.38
N ASN A 141 -13.98 -6.80 -12.17
CA ASN A 141 -13.93 -6.05 -10.92
C ASN A 141 -14.61 -6.87 -9.82
N TYR A 142 -14.08 -6.77 -8.61
CA TYR A 142 -14.56 -7.45 -7.42
C TYR A 142 -14.80 -6.45 -6.30
N LEU A 143 -15.92 -6.63 -5.62
CA LEU A 143 -16.14 -6.09 -4.27
C LEU A 143 -16.22 -7.25 -3.29
N ILE A 144 -15.55 -7.15 -2.15
CA ILE A 144 -15.56 -8.16 -1.10
C ILE A 144 -16.02 -7.48 0.18
N ARG A 145 -17.20 -7.85 0.69
CA ARG A 145 -17.67 -7.37 2.00
C ARG A 145 -17.21 -8.29 3.10
N PHE A 146 -16.51 -7.77 4.08
CA PHE A 146 -16.21 -8.50 5.31
C PHE A 146 -17.19 -8.07 6.40
N ALA A 147 -17.86 -9.04 7.04
CA ALA A 147 -18.78 -8.81 8.15
C ALA A 147 -18.16 -9.27 9.47
N TYR A 148 -18.34 -8.51 10.55
CA TYR A 148 -17.77 -8.78 11.86
C TYR A 148 -18.83 -9.23 12.88
N PRO A 149 -18.44 -9.88 14.00
CA PRO A 149 -19.39 -10.37 15.02
C PRO A 149 -20.24 -9.29 15.67
N ASP A 150 -19.73 -8.06 15.77
CA ASP A 150 -20.39 -6.89 16.35
C ASP A 150 -21.36 -6.18 15.40
N GLY A 151 -21.52 -6.70 14.17
CA GLY A 151 -22.38 -6.13 13.15
C GLY A 151 -21.70 -5.08 12.26
N GLN A 152 -20.44 -4.71 12.55
CA GLN A 152 -19.65 -3.87 11.67
C GLN A 152 -19.30 -4.60 10.36
N ALA A 153 -18.94 -3.83 9.34
CA ALA A 153 -18.48 -4.37 8.07
C ALA A 153 -17.60 -3.37 7.32
N LEU A 154 -16.83 -3.87 6.35
CA LEU A 154 -16.12 -3.05 5.38
C LEU A 154 -16.23 -3.67 3.98
N TRP A 155 -15.90 -2.88 2.96
CA TRP A 155 -15.72 -3.35 1.59
C TRP A 155 -14.24 -3.29 1.20
N VAL A 156 -13.80 -4.29 0.43
CA VAL A 156 -12.53 -4.28 -0.29
C VAL A 156 -12.82 -4.35 -1.79
N GLY A 157 -12.30 -3.41 -2.55
CA GLY A 157 -12.27 -3.41 -4.01
C GLY A 157 -11.00 -4.04 -4.55
N SER A 158 -11.11 -4.82 -5.62
CA SER A 158 -9.97 -5.34 -6.40
C SER A 158 -10.43 -5.75 -7.80
N ALA A 159 -9.54 -6.28 -8.64
CA ALA A 159 -9.92 -6.88 -9.93
C ALA A 159 -8.92 -7.94 -10.39
N GLU A 160 -9.35 -8.81 -11.31
CA GLU A 160 -8.49 -9.65 -12.13
C GLU A 160 -8.46 -9.12 -13.56
N GLU A 161 -7.26 -8.91 -14.11
CA GLU A 161 -7.06 -8.46 -15.48
C GLU A 161 -5.69 -8.87 -16.04
N ILE A 162 -5.52 -8.72 -17.35
CA ILE A 162 -4.40 -9.30 -18.09
C ILE A 162 -3.03 -8.66 -17.80
N ASN A 163 -2.98 -7.40 -17.36
CA ASN A 163 -1.75 -6.67 -17.07
C ASN A 163 -1.23 -6.88 -15.64
N SER A 164 -1.96 -7.59 -14.77
CA SER A 164 -1.59 -7.82 -13.36
C SER A 164 -1.25 -6.53 -12.59
N CYS A 165 -2.02 -5.49 -12.86
CA CYS A 165 -1.70 -4.10 -12.56
C CYS A 165 -2.76 -3.39 -11.73
N VAL A 166 -3.58 -4.16 -11.05
CA VAL A 166 -4.71 -3.67 -10.28
C VAL A 166 -4.29 -3.47 -8.82
N THR A 167 -4.83 -2.40 -8.24
CA THR A 167 -4.72 -2.12 -6.83
C THR A 167 -5.93 -2.67 -6.08
N THR A 168 -5.67 -3.21 -4.90
CA THR A 168 -6.70 -3.62 -3.95
C THR A 168 -6.85 -2.53 -2.89
N THR A 169 -8.07 -2.15 -2.53
CA THR A 169 -8.30 -1.04 -1.58
C THR A 169 -9.51 -1.27 -0.69
N ASN A 170 -9.47 -0.77 0.55
CA ASN A 170 -10.65 -0.65 1.40
C ASN A 170 -11.26 0.76 1.38
N GLY A 171 -10.81 1.62 0.47
CA GLY A 171 -11.18 3.03 0.36
C GLY A 171 -10.38 3.99 1.26
N THR A 172 -9.63 3.47 2.24
CA THR A 172 -8.76 4.25 3.14
C THR A 172 -7.29 4.03 2.79
N VAL A 173 -6.90 2.79 2.54
CA VAL A 173 -5.57 2.40 2.06
C VAL A 173 -5.64 1.53 0.82
N ALA A 174 -4.51 1.40 0.15
CA ALA A 174 -4.38 0.66 -1.08
C ALA A 174 -3.14 -0.25 -1.07
N SER A 175 -3.22 -1.35 -1.81
CA SER A 175 -2.15 -2.33 -1.99
C SER A 175 -2.00 -2.63 -3.48
N ASP A 176 -0.79 -2.50 -4.02
CA ASP A 176 -0.48 -2.84 -5.41
C ASP A 176 -0.16 -4.33 -5.63
N SER A 177 -0.25 -5.14 -4.58
CA SER A 177 -0.16 -6.58 -4.65
C SER A 177 -1.30 -7.18 -5.47
N TYR A 178 -0.93 -7.90 -6.52
CA TYR A 178 -1.90 -8.48 -7.44
C TYR A 178 -2.48 -9.79 -6.90
N ILE A 179 -3.77 -9.76 -6.52
CA ILE A 179 -4.48 -10.90 -5.92
C ILE A 179 -5.71 -11.34 -6.71
N GLY A 180 -5.96 -10.73 -7.88
CA GLY A 180 -7.12 -11.01 -8.73
C GLY A 180 -7.37 -12.50 -8.98
N PRO A 181 -6.37 -13.29 -9.40
CA PRO A 181 -6.54 -14.72 -9.65
C PRO A 181 -6.99 -15.51 -8.41
N SER A 182 -6.55 -15.12 -7.21
CA SER A 182 -6.96 -15.71 -5.94
C SER A 182 -8.44 -15.41 -5.65
N ILE A 183 -8.87 -14.16 -5.88
CA ILE A 183 -10.29 -13.76 -5.72
C ILE A 183 -11.17 -14.50 -6.72
N THR A 184 -10.76 -14.59 -7.98
CA THR A 184 -11.50 -15.32 -9.01
C THR A 184 -11.65 -16.80 -8.66
N ALA A 185 -10.57 -17.44 -8.19
CA ALA A 185 -10.62 -18.82 -7.73
C ALA A 185 -11.60 -18.98 -6.56
N ALA A 186 -11.57 -18.09 -5.57
CA ALA A 186 -12.48 -18.12 -4.43
C ALA A 186 -13.94 -17.87 -4.83
N TYR A 187 -14.20 -16.92 -5.74
CA TYR A 187 -15.52 -16.69 -6.31
C TYR A 187 -16.05 -17.92 -7.06
N ARG A 188 -15.20 -18.62 -7.81
CA ARG A 188 -15.62 -19.79 -8.62
C ARG A 188 -15.76 -21.07 -7.80
N THR A 189 -14.92 -21.27 -6.79
CA THR A 189 -14.82 -22.53 -6.04
C THR A 189 -15.40 -22.47 -4.64
N GLY A 190 -15.54 -21.29 -4.04
CA GLY A 190 -15.98 -21.11 -2.66
C GLY A 190 -14.89 -21.41 -1.63
N THR A 191 -13.64 -21.57 -2.07
CA THR A 191 -12.48 -21.81 -1.21
C THR A 191 -11.47 -20.71 -1.42
N TRP A 192 -11.03 -20.08 -0.34
CA TRP A 192 -9.97 -19.08 -0.42
C TRP A 192 -8.60 -19.75 -0.37
N LYS A 193 -7.71 -19.29 -1.24
CA LYS A 193 -6.28 -19.56 -1.17
C LYS A 193 -5.55 -18.41 -1.83
N LEU A 194 -4.64 -17.77 -1.12
CA LEU A 194 -3.70 -16.86 -1.75
C LEU A 194 -2.77 -17.67 -2.66
N LEU A 195 -2.87 -17.46 -3.96
CA LEU A 195 -2.05 -18.14 -4.95
C LEU A 195 -0.61 -17.63 -4.82
N GLN A 196 0.29 -18.58 -4.55
CA GLN A 196 1.72 -18.33 -4.48
C GLN A 196 2.35 -18.53 -5.87
N PRO A 197 3.43 -17.79 -6.19
CA PRO A 197 4.21 -18.07 -7.38
C PRO A 197 4.70 -19.52 -7.41
N LYS A 198 4.84 -20.09 -8.61
CA LYS A 198 5.34 -21.47 -8.76
C LYS A 198 6.85 -21.55 -8.58
N ASP A 199 7.55 -20.53 -9.06
CA ASP A 199 8.98 -20.37 -8.91
C ASP A 199 9.23 -19.51 -7.66
N PRO A 200 10.05 -19.96 -6.69
CA PRO A 200 10.34 -19.17 -5.49
C PRO A 200 11.17 -17.91 -5.76
N CYS A 201 11.70 -17.71 -6.98
CA CYS A 201 12.32 -16.45 -7.40
C CYS A 201 11.31 -15.43 -7.94
N ASP A 202 10.13 -15.86 -8.37
CA ASP A 202 9.10 -14.93 -8.81
C ASP A 202 8.66 -14.04 -7.63
N PRO A 203 8.53 -12.72 -7.81
CA PRO A 203 8.04 -11.82 -6.77
C PRO A 203 6.71 -12.29 -6.18
N THR A 204 6.62 -12.31 -4.85
CA THR A 204 5.39 -12.63 -4.14
C THR A 204 4.48 -11.40 -4.03
N THR A 205 3.33 -11.54 -3.36
CA THR A 205 2.44 -10.42 -3.04
C THR A 205 3.02 -9.45 -2.01
N GLY A 206 4.25 -9.67 -1.52
CA GLY A 206 4.86 -8.84 -0.48
C GLY A 206 4.25 -9.09 0.91
N ARG A 207 4.64 -8.24 1.85
CA ARG A 207 4.30 -8.31 3.28
C ARG A 207 4.03 -6.92 3.87
N ARG A 208 3.10 -6.85 4.83
CA ARG A 208 2.86 -5.68 5.68
C ARG A 208 4.16 -5.18 6.32
N GLY A 209 4.32 -3.86 6.40
CA GLY A 209 5.53 -3.19 6.88
C GLY A 209 6.51 -2.84 5.75
N GLN A 210 6.33 -3.39 4.53
CA GLN A 210 7.16 -3.00 3.38
C GLN A 210 6.92 -1.55 2.91
N ASN A 211 5.87 -0.91 3.39
CA ASN A 211 5.61 0.53 3.23
C ASN A 211 6.42 1.41 4.19
N GLU A 212 6.99 0.84 5.24
CA GLU A 212 7.77 1.56 6.27
C GLU A 212 9.26 1.24 6.20
N GLN A 213 9.60 0.00 5.81
CA GLN A 213 10.97 -0.49 5.72
C GLN A 213 11.17 -1.31 4.44
N MET A 214 12.39 -1.32 3.89
CA MET A 214 12.70 -2.18 2.74
C MET A 214 12.39 -3.65 3.04
N VAL A 215 12.77 -4.09 4.23
CA VAL A 215 12.54 -5.44 4.78
C VAL A 215 12.01 -5.33 6.21
N PRO A 216 10.77 -5.76 6.50
CA PRO A 216 10.25 -5.76 7.86
C PRO A 216 11.09 -6.56 8.87
N ASP A 217 11.02 -6.18 10.13
CA ASP A 217 11.70 -6.88 11.23
C ASP A 217 11.25 -8.34 11.36
N GLY A 218 12.15 -9.19 11.88
CA GLY A 218 11.84 -10.59 12.19
C GLY A 218 12.09 -11.59 11.07
N ALA A 219 12.82 -11.21 10.02
CA ALA A 219 13.27 -12.16 9.00
C ALA A 219 14.16 -13.26 9.61
N ILE A 220 13.84 -14.52 9.31
CA ILE A 220 14.53 -15.71 9.84
C ILE A 220 15.32 -16.47 8.75
N LYS A 221 15.13 -16.11 7.49
CA LYS A 221 15.83 -16.69 6.34
C LYS A 221 15.76 -15.79 5.13
N VAL A 222 16.70 -15.93 4.21
CA VAL A 222 16.68 -15.22 2.92
C VAL A 222 17.09 -16.13 1.78
N LEU A 223 16.31 -16.12 0.71
CA LEU A 223 16.66 -16.71 -0.58
C LEU A 223 17.12 -15.59 -1.52
N VAL A 224 18.29 -15.75 -2.13
CA VAL A 224 18.82 -14.82 -3.13
C VAL A 224 18.74 -15.47 -4.50
N CYS A 225 18.03 -14.79 -5.40
CA CYS A 225 17.80 -15.18 -6.77
C CYS A 225 18.53 -14.23 -7.70
N ARG A 226 19.22 -14.78 -8.71
CA ARG A 226 19.89 -13.98 -9.75
C ARG A 226 19.35 -14.33 -11.11
N GLU A 227 18.85 -13.31 -11.80
CA GLU A 227 18.37 -13.37 -13.16
C GLU A 227 19.35 -12.61 -14.07
N VAL A 228 20.14 -13.36 -14.86
CA VAL A 228 21.06 -12.78 -15.85
C VAL A 228 20.43 -12.92 -17.22
N SER A 229 20.18 -11.80 -17.90
CA SER A 229 19.78 -11.84 -19.31
C SER A 229 20.95 -12.21 -20.21
N SER A 230 21.09 -13.50 -20.55
CA SER A 230 22.07 -13.97 -21.55
C SER A 230 21.43 -14.13 -22.95
N GLY A 231 21.40 -13.07 -23.75
CA GLY A 231 20.96 -13.15 -25.16
C GLY A 231 19.47 -13.46 -25.35
N ASN A 232 19.12 -14.21 -26.42
CA ASN A 232 17.74 -14.49 -26.85
C ASN A 232 16.97 -15.53 -26.03
N SER A 233 17.55 -16.09 -24.96
CA SER A 233 16.85 -17.03 -24.08
C SER A 233 16.11 -16.29 -22.97
N THR A 234 14.90 -16.72 -22.66
CA THR A 234 14.19 -16.32 -21.44
C THR A 234 15.12 -16.59 -20.25
N PRO A 235 15.47 -15.56 -19.46
CA PRO A 235 16.31 -15.76 -18.28
C PRO A 235 15.68 -16.81 -17.38
N ARG A 236 16.47 -17.76 -16.89
CA ARG A 236 16.06 -18.63 -15.78
C ARG A 236 16.75 -18.11 -14.53
N PRO A 237 16.00 -17.77 -13.47
CA PRO A 237 16.61 -17.44 -12.20
C PRO A 237 17.51 -18.58 -11.75
N SER A 238 18.76 -18.26 -11.44
CA SER A 238 19.61 -19.14 -10.66
C SER A 238 19.33 -18.87 -9.19
N HIS A 239 19.00 -19.91 -8.43
CA HIS A 239 18.78 -19.80 -6.99
C HIS A 239 20.12 -20.02 -6.27
N GLY A 240 20.53 -19.05 -5.46
CA GLY A 240 21.51 -19.30 -4.41
C GLY A 240 20.92 -20.24 -3.34
N PRO A 241 21.75 -20.79 -2.44
CA PRO A 241 21.25 -21.50 -1.28
C PRO A 241 20.39 -20.57 -0.41
N GLU A 242 19.40 -21.11 0.29
CA GLU A 242 18.71 -20.35 1.34
C GLU A 242 19.68 -20.10 2.50
N HIS A 243 19.75 -18.85 2.96
CA HIS A 243 20.60 -18.44 4.06
C HIS A 243 19.77 -18.29 5.35
N GLY A 244 20.36 -18.65 6.48
CA GLY A 244 19.70 -18.63 7.79
C GLY A 244 19.55 -17.23 8.41
N GLU A 245 19.02 -17.21 9.62
CA GLU A 245 18.57 -16.03 10.36
C GLU A 245 19.61 -14.92 10.47
N GLN A 246 20.86 -15.26 10.78
CA GLN A 246 21.93 -14.26 10.89
C GLN A 246 22.11 -13.48 9.57
N GLN A 247 22.22 -14.19 8.45
CA GLN A 247 22.42 -13.56 7.15
C GLN A 247 21.18 -12.75 6.72
N ALA A 248 19.98 -13.27 7.02
CA ALA A 248 18.73 -12.57 6.74
C ALA A 248 18.65 -11.23 7.51
N ARG A 249 19.02 -11.22 8.79
CA ARG A 249 19.02 -10.02 9.63
C ARG A 249 20.07 -9.00 9.22
N GLU A 250 21.29 -9.45 8.93
CA GLU A 250 22.37 -8.57 8.46
C GLU A 250 21.96 -7.88 7.16
N LEU A 251 21.43 -8.64 6.20
CA LEU A 251 21.01 -8.10 4.91
C LEU A 251 19.78 -7.19 5.01
N ALA A 252 18.81 -7.54 5.87
CA ALA A 252 17.68 -6.67 6.15
C ALA A 252 18.12 -5.33 6.77
N ALA A 253 19.06 -5.36 7.71
CA ALA A 253 19.60 -4.15 8.33
C ALA A 253 20.34 -3.26 7.32
N GLU A 254 21.13 -3.85 6.41
CA GLU A 254 21.79 -3.11 5.34
C GLU A 254 20.79 -2.46 4.38
N LEU A 255 19.75 -3.20 3.95
CA LEU A 255 18.69 -2.69 3.08
C LEU A 255 17.85 -1.59 3.76
N ASN A 256 17.59 -1.72 5.05
CA ASN A 256 16.85 -0.72 5.83
C ASN A 256 17.70 0.51 6.20
N SER A 257 19.03 0.45 6.01
CA SER A 257 19.91 1.61 6.19
C SER A 257 19.99 2.51 4.96
N LEU A 258 19.40 2.09 3.83
CA LEU A 258 19.29 2.90 2.63
C LEU A 258 18.37 4.10 2.89
N ASP A 259 18.65 5.22 2.23
CA ASP A 259 17.73 6.36 2.18
C ASP A 259 16.57 5.99 1.25
N ALA A 260 15.55 5.35 1.84
CA ALA A 260 14.40 4.81 1.14
C ALA A 260 13.26 5.82 1.12
N GLU A 261 12.65 6.00 -0.05
CA GLU A 261 11.49 6.87 -0.24
C GLU A 261 10.34 6.11 -0.90
N PRO A 262 9.08 6.57 -0.74
CA PRO A 262 7.96 6.03 -1.51
C PRO A 262 8.24 6.11 -3.01
N GLY A 263 8.08 5.00 -3.72
CA GLY A 263 8.37 4.96 -5.15
C GLY A 263 7.87 3.70 -5.86
N GLY A 264 7.49 3.90 -7.12
CA GLY A 264 6.96 2.84 -7.97
C GLY A 264 8.04 1.95 -8.59
N ASN A 265 7.61 1.10 -9.51
CA ASN A 265 8.47 0.14 -10.23
C ASN A 265 9.25 0.76 -11.40
N THR A 266 9.43 2.08 -11.43
CA THR A 266 10.16 2.77 -12.50
C THR A 266 11.58 3.08 -12.06
N CYS A 267 12.51 3.00 -13.01
CA CYS A 267 13.89 3.42 -12.80
C CYS A 267 14.46 3.98 -14.10
N ARG A 268 15.43 4.88 -13.96
CA ARG A 268 16.24 5.36 -15.08
C ARG A 268 17.41 4.40 -15.26
N GLU A 269 17.55 3.85 -16.47
CA GLU A 269 18.72 3.03 -16.80
C GLU A 269 20.01 3.84 -16.65
N VAL A 270 21.02 3.23 -16.04
CA VAL A 270 22.36 3.80 -15.84
C VAL A 270 23.39 2.81 -16.35
N GLY A 271 24.12 3.21 -17.39
CA GLY A 271 25.10 2.36 -18.08
C GLY A 271 24.48 1.46 -19.15
N GLY A 272 25.32 0.96 -20.07
CA GLY A 272 24.93 0.05 -21.16
C GLY A 272 25.24 -1.42 -20.88
N GLY A 273 25.27 -1.81 -19.60
CA GLY A 273 25.71 -3.13 -19.14
C GLY A 273 24.66 -4.24 -19.28
N GLN A 274 25.03 -5.46 -18.89
CA GLN A 274 24.10 -6.59 -18.82
C GLN A 274 22.96 -6.28 -17.85
N ARG A 275 21.73 -6.63 -18.26
CA ARG A 275 20.55 -6.56 -17.40
C ARG A 275 20.58 -7.73 -16.43
N GLU A 276 21.21 -7.49 -15.30
CA GLU A 276 21.15 -8.35 -14.14
C GLU A 276 20.06 -7.86 -13.18
N MET A 277 19.24 -8.79 -12.72
CA MET A 277 18.29 -8.55 -11.65
C MET A 277 18.51 -9.54 -10.53
N LEU A 278 18.46 -9.04 -9.30
CA LEU A 278 18.49 -9.86 -8.10
C LEU A 278 17.13 -9.76 -7.41
N TYR A 279 16.61 -10.89 -6.95
CA TYR A 279 15.43 -10.94 -6.09
C TYR A 279 15.81 -11.57 -4.77
N LEU A 280 15.56 -10.85 -3.68
CA LEU A 280 15.80 -11.30 -2.33
C LEU A 280 14.44 -11.59 -1.71
N HIS A 281 14.24 -12.80 -1.21
CA HIS A 281 13.00 -13.23 -0.57
C HIS A 281 13.26 -13.55 0.90
N PHE A 282 12.77 -12.69 1.79
CA PHE A 282 12.92 -12.81 3.23
C PHE A 282 11.75 -13.59 3.82
N GLY A 283 12.03 -14.74 4.44
CA GLY A 283 11.05 -15.58 5.10
C GLY A 283 10.88 -15.23 6.58
N TYR A 284 9.67 -15.45 7.07
CA TYR A 284 9.25 -15.19 8.45
C TYR A 284 8.65 -16.47 9.06
N GLU A 285 8.48 -16.48 10.38
CA GLU A 285 7.79 -17.57 11.08
C GLU A 285 6.33 -17.70 10.62
N GLU A 286 5.68 -16.56 10.36
CA GLU A 286 4.26 -16.49 10.00
C GLU A 286 4.03 -15.53 8.81
N GLY A 287 3.07 -15.85 7.95
CA GLY A 287 2.65 -15.02 6.82
C GLY A 287 3.56 -15.13 5.58
N PRO A 288 3.36 -14.26 4.56
CA PRO A 288 4.11 -14.30 3.32
C PRO A 288 5.53 -13.75 3.49
N SER A 289 6.42 -14.13 2.56
CA SER A 289 7.74 -13.53 2.44
C SER A 289 7.65 -12.07 2.03
N ALA A 290 8.56 -11.25 2.56
CA ALA A 290 8.88 -9.95 1.99
C ALA A 290 9.85 -10.17 0.83
N TRP A 291 9.75 -9.36 -0.23
CA TRP A 291 10.68 -9.43 -1.35
C TRP A 291 11.30 -8.07 -1.66
N VAL A 292 12.54 -8.08 -2.13
CA VAL A 292 13.27 -6.90 -2.60
C VAL A 292 13.88 -7.22 -3.96
N ARG A 293 13.64 -6.37 -4.95
CA ARG A 293 14.29 -6.42 -6.26
C ARG A 293 15.43 -5.43 -6.29
N ILE A 294 16.59 -5.89 -6.77
CA ILE A 294 17.76 -5.05 -7.01
C ILE A 294 18.09 -5.14 -8.51
N ASN A 295 18.17 -3.98 -9.15
CA ASN A 295 18.65 -3.80 -10.51
C ASN A 295 19.84 -2.82 -10.48
N PRO A 296 21.09 -3.33 -10.47
CA PRO A 296 22.28 -2.48 -10.41
C PRO A 296 22.42 -1.50 -11.59
N GLY A 297 21.82 -1.83 -12.75
CA GLY A 297 21.81 -0.99 -13.94
C GLY A 297 20.74 0.10 -13.93
N CYS A 298 20.11 0.39 -12.79
CA CYS A 298 19.01 1.32 -12.67
C CYS A 298 19.15 2.28 -11.49
N ARG A 299 18.49 3.45 -11.55
CA ARG A 299 18.33 4.38 -10.42
C ARG A 299 16.86 4.83 -10.32
N PRO A 300 16.18 4.64 -9.18
CA PRO A 300 16.62 3.87 -8.01
C PRO A 300 16.88 2.40 -8.36
N SER A 301 17.86 1.77 -7.72
CA SER A 301 18.29 0.40 -8.01
C SER A 301 17.62 -0.64 -7.12
N VAL A 302 17.13 -0.27 -5.94
CA VAL A 302 16.49 -1.17 -4.97
C VAL A 302 15.01 -0.80 -4.90
N ASN A 303 14.13 -1.80 -4.92
CA ASN A 303 12.69 -1.61 -4.82
C ASN A 303 12.03 -2.82 -4.15
N ASN A 304 11.08 -2.60 -3.24
CA ASN A 304 10.32 -3.67 -2.56
C ASN A 304 8.82 -3.72 -2.93
N GLY A 305 8.44 -2.97 -3.98
CA GLY A 305 7.08 -2.77 -4.47
C GLY A 305 6.46 -1.44 -4.05
N VAL A 306 6.92 -0.84 -2.94
CA VAL A 306 6.34 0.37 -2.32
C VAL A 306 7.41 1.44 -2.06
N LEU A 307 8.58 1.01 -1.60
CA LEU A 307 9.74 1.85 -1.34
C LEU A 307 10.81 1.60 -2.40
N VAL A 308 11.58 2.65 -2.68
CA VAL A 308 12.73 2.64 -3.56
C VAL A 308 13.95 3.25 -2.88
N GLY A 309 15.14 2.82 -3.29
CA GLY A 309 16.40 3.34 -2.77
C GLY A 309 17.58 3.01 -3.66
N ASP A 310 18.74 3.58 -3.32
CA ASP A 310 19.97 3.39 -4.08
C ASP A 310 20.92 2.39 -3.44
N LEU A 311 21.38 1.47 -4.27
CA LEU A 311 22.35 0.44 -3.94
C LEU A 311 23.71 1.08 -3.77
N ASN A 312 24.39 0.73 -2.68
CA ASN A 312 25.79 1.04 -2.45
C ASN A 312 26.70 -0.13 -2.86
N ASP A 313 27.98 0.16 -3.09
CA ASP A 313 28.96 -0.82 -3.58
C ASP A 313 29.19 -1.99 -2.61
N ALA A 314 29.05 -1.74 -1.30
CA ALA A 314 29.24 -2.77 -0.26
C ALA A 314 28.15 -3.84 -0.32
N LEU A 315 26.88 -3.41 -0.46
CA LEU A 315 25.73 -4.29 -0.58
C LEU A 315 25.76 -5.08 -1.90
N LEU A 316 26.17 -4.44 -3.01
CA LEU A 316 26.37 -5.15 -4.29
C LEU A 316 27.43 -6.26 -4.15
N ALA A 317 28.58 -5.94 -3.55
CA ALA A 317 29.64 -6.93 -3.33
C ALA A 317 29.21 -8.07 -2.38
N GLN A 318 28.30 -7.81 -1.43
CA GLN A 318 27.70 -8.84 -0.60
C GLN A 318 26.78 -9.76 -1.42
N MET A 319 25.96 -9.20 -2.31
CA MET A 319 25.07 -9.99 -3.19
C MET A 319 25.86 -10.92 -4.13
N ASP A 320 27.00 -10.46 -4.64
CA ASP A 320 27.89 -11.27 -5.47
C ASP A 320 28.50 -12.46 -4.72
N ARG A 321 28.66 -12.36 -3.39
CA ARG A 321 29.11 -13.48 -2.55
C ARG A 321 27.99 -14.47 -2.26
N LEU A 322 26.77 -14.00 -2.04
CA LEU A 322 25.62 -14.83 -1.66
C LEU A 322 25.02 -15.59 -2.85
N ALA A 323 25.03 -14.97 -4.02
CA ALA A 323 24.60 -15.59 -5.27
C ALA A 323 25.63 -15.25 -6.36
N PRO A 324 26.76 -15.98 -6.46
CA PRO A 324 27.75 -15.71 -7.49
C PRO A 324 27.18 -15.93 -8.90
N PRO A 325 27.66 -15.20 -9.92
CA PRO A 325 27.27 -15.46 -11.31
C PRO A 325 27.63 -16.89 -11.72
N ALA A 326 26.75 -17.50 -12.51
CA ALA A 326 26.88 -18.87 -13.00
C ALA A 326 28.05 -19.06 -13.98
#